data_AF-A0A6P5RLN5-F1
#
_entry.id   AF-A0A6P5RLN5-F1
#
_cell.length_a   1.000
_cell.length_b   1.000
_cell.length_c   1.000
_cell.angle_alpha   90.00
_cell.angle_beta   90.00
_cell.angle_gamma   90.00
#
_symmetry.space_group_name_H-M   'P 1'
#
loop_
_entity.id
_entity.type
_entity.pdbx_description
1 polymer ?
#
loop_
_entity_poly.entity_id
_entity_poly.type
_entity_poly.pdbx_seq_one_letter_code
_entity_poly.pdbx_strand_id
1 'polypeptide(L)'
;MGLHPSEIISGYNKAIKKTIEILDKLVEPGSENMDVRNKEEVVSRMKAAVASKQFGQEDILSSLVADACIQVCPKNPANFNVDNVRVAKIVGGGLHNCTVVRGMVLKTDAVGSIKRMEKAKVSTLLF
;
A
#
# COMPACT_ATOMS: atom_id res chain seq x y z
N MET A 1 -34.16 -36.20 8.69
CA MET A 1 -32.81 -36.80 8.79
C MET A 1 -31.84 -35.78 8.24
N GLY A 2 -31.06 -35.15 9.12
CA GLY A 2 -30.09 -34.12 8.75
C GLY A 2 -28.68 -34.70 8.65
N LEU A 3 -27.79 -33.99 7.97
CA LEU A 3 -26.37 -34.28 7.98
C LEU A 3 -25.83 -34.22 9.41
N HIS A 4 -25.01 -35.20 9.77
CA HIS A 4 -24.34 -35.16 11.06
C HIS A 4 -23.26 -34.06 11.04
N PRO A 5 -23.10 -33.24 12.09
CA PRO A 5 -22.11 -32.16 12.11
C PRO A 5 -20.68 -32.61 11.74
N SER A 6 -20.29 -33.84 12.09
CA SER A 6 -18.99 -34.40 11.71
C SER A 6 -18.82 -34.59 10.20
N GLU A 7 -19.89 -34.92 9.47
CA GLU A 7 -19.86 -35.05 8.01
C GLU A 7 -19.70 -33.68 7.35
N ILE A 8 -20.33 -32.65 7.92
CA ILE A 8 -20.19 -31.25 7.48
C ILE A 8 -18.74 -30.79 7.64
N ILE A 9 -18.12 -31.03 8.81
CA ILE A 9 -16.71 -30.69 9.07
C ILE A 9 -15.78 -31.42 8.09
N SER A 10 -15.99 -32.71 7.87
CA SER A 10 -15.21 -33.51 6.91
C SER A 10 -15.35 -32.97 5.48
N GLY A 11 -16.57 -32.59 5.08
CA GLY A 11 -16.88 -31.96 3.80
C GLY A 11 -16.13 -30.64 3.61
N TYR A 12 -16.20 -29.72 4.56
CA TYR A 12 -15.49 -28.43 4.50
C TYR A 12 -13.97 -28.62 4.44
N ASN A 13 -13.40 -29.54 5.21
CA ASN A 13 -11.96 -29.82 5.16
C ASN A 13 -11.52 -30.34 3.79
N LYS A 14 -12.31 -31.20 3.14
CA LYS A 14 -12.04 -31.67 1.78
C LYS A 14 -12.19 -30.53 0.76
N ALA A 15 -13.21 -29.69 0.92
CA ALA A 15 -13.46 -28.55 0.05
C ALA A 15 -12.31 -27.54 0.12
N ILE A 16 -11.84 -27.17 1.31
CA ILE A 16 -10.72 -26.22 1.49
C ILE A 16 -9.47 -26.71 0.76
N LYS A 17 -9.09 -27.98 0.92
CA LYS A 17 -7.93 -28.55 0.21
C LYS A 17 -8.06 -28.42 -1.29
N LYS A 18 -9.24 -28.74 -1.84
CA LYS A 18 -9.49 -28.62 -3.28
C LYS A 18 -9.50 -27.18 -3.75
N THR A 19 -10.05 -26.26 -2.96
CA THR A 19 -10.06 -24.83 -3.28
C THR A 19 -8.65 -24.29 -3.37
N ILE A 20 -7.74 -24.64 -2.46
CA ILE A 20 -6.33 -24.22 -2.51
C ILE A 20 -5.67 -24.72 -3.81
N GLU A 21 -5.85 -26.00 -4.18
CA GLU A 21 -5.32 -26.54 -5.44
C GLU A 21 -5.85 -25.84 -6.70
N ILE A 22 -7.06 -25.30 -6.65
CA ILE A 22 -7.67 -24.56 -7.77
C ILE A 22 -7.14 -23.12 -7.78
N LEU A 23 -7.00 -22.48 -6.61
CA LEU A 23 -6.50 -21.12 -6.50
C LEU A 23 -5.10 -20.97 -7.09
N ASP A 24 -4.21 -21.94 -6.86
CA ASP A 24 -2.86 -21.94 -7.44
C ASP A 24 -2.86 -21.96 -8.97
N LYS A 25 -3.93 -22.46 -9.60
CA LYS A 25 -4.07 -22.50 -11.08
C LYS A 25 -4.71 -21.24 -11.66
N LEU A 26 -5.31 -20.41 -10.83
CA LEU A 26 -6.02 -19.19 -11.22
C LEU A 26 -5.15 -17.93 -11.04
N VAL A 27 -3.86 -18.09 -10.75
CA VAL A 27 -2.93 -16.97 -10.63
C VAL A 27 -2.77 -16.29 -11.99
N GLU A 28 -2.99 -14.97 -12.02
CA GLU A 28 -2.83 -14.17 -13.23
C GLU A 28 -1.38 -14.26 -13.74
N PRO A 29 -1.15 -14.57 -15.02
CA PRO A 29 0.19 -14.62 -15.59
C PRO A 29 0.97 -13.31 -15.37
N GLY A 30 2.28 -13.43 -15.15
CA GLY A 30 3.15 -12.29 -14.86
C GLY A 30 3.11 -11.80 -13.41
N SER A 31 2.30 -12.41 -12.53
CA SER A 31 2.34 -12.10 -11.09
C SER A 31 3.63 -12.57 -10.41
N GLU A 32 4.29 -13.59 -10.96
CA GLU A 32 5.53 -14.17 -10.40
C GLU A 32 6.78 -13.30 -10.64
N ASN A 33 6.82 -12.57 -11.76
CA ASN A 33 7.99 -11.80 -12.23
C ASN A 33 7.74 -10.30 -12.25
N MET A 34 6.76 -9.81 -11.49
CA MET A 34 6.39 -8.41 -11.47
C MET A 34 7.52 -7.54 -10.93
N ASP A 35 7.85 -6.45 -11.64
CA ASP A 35 8.82 -5.48 -11.16
C ASP A 35 8.15 -4.49 -10.20
N VAL A 36 8.46 -4.64 -8.91
CA VAL A 36 7.97 -3.76 -7.84
C VAL A 36 8.48 -2.32 -7.93
N ARG A 37 9.42 -2.03 -8.85
CA ARG A 37 9.92 -0.68 -9.13
C ARG A 37 9.31 -0.07 -10.39
N ASN A 38 8.60 -0.86 -11.19
CA ASN A 38 7.87 -0.35 -12.34
C ASN A 38 6.53 0.23 -11.87
N LYS A 39 6.38 1.54 -12.00
CA LYS A 39 5.17 2.26 -11.58
C LYS A 39 3.91 1.73 -12.24
N GLU A 40 3.94 1.44 -13.54
CA GLU A 40 2.76 1.03 -14.30
C GLU A 40 2.25 -0.34 -13.86
N GLU A 41 3.16 -1.28 -13.64
CA GLU A 41 2.83 -2.61 -13.11
C GLU A 41 2.22 -2.52 -11.70
N VAL A 42 2.82 -1.71 -10.82
CA VAL A 42 2.32 -1.51 -9.45
C VAL A 42 0.94 -0.87 -9.46
N VAL A 43 0.73 0.17 -10.27
CA VAL A 43 -0.56 0.86 -10.40
C VAL A 43 -1.64 -0.10 -10.88
N SER A 44 -1.35 -0.92 -11.90
CA SER A 44 -2.29 -1.91 -12.44
C SER A 44 -2.80 -2.87 -11.35
N ARG A 45 -1.90 -3.38 -10.50
CA ARG A 45 -2.27 -4.31 -9.41
C ARG A 45 -3.03 -3.61 -8.28
N MET A 46 -2.73 -2.35 -8.00
CA MET A 46 -3.38 -1.61 -6.91
C MET A 46 -4.75 -1.05 -7.29
N LYS A 47 -5.01 -0.84 -8.59
CA LYS A 47 -6.22 -0.16 -9.08
C LYS A 47 -7.51 -0.76 -8.54
N ALA A 48 -7.66 -2.09 -8.55
CA ALA A 48 -8.84 -2.76 -8.03
C ALA A 48 -9.04 -2.53 -6.52
N ALA A 49 -7.95 -2.55 -5.75
CA ALA A 49 -7.99 -2.34 -4.31
C ALA A 49 -8.41 -0.91 -3.96
N VAL A 50 -7.99 0.09 -4.75
CA VAL A 50 -8.33 1.50 -4.56
C VAL A 50 -9.75 1.81 -5.08
N ALA A 51 -10.08 1.35 -6.30
CA ALA A 51 -11.36 1.62 -6.96
C ALA A 51 -12.57 1.12 -6.16
N SER A 52 -12.41 0.03 -5.41
CA SER A 52 -13.48 -0.50 -4.55
C SER A 52 -13.80 0.38 -3.32
N LYS A 53 -12.99 1.39 -3.02
CA LYS A 53 -13.20 2.32 -1.89
C LYS A 53 -13.32 3.77 -2.36
N GLN A 54 -12.62 4.13 -3.43
CA GLN A 54 -12.67 5.46 -4.01
C GLN A 54 -12.82 5.39 -5.53
N PHE A 55 -14.04 5.14 -5.97
CA PHE A 55 -14.40 5.07 -7.38
C PHE A 55 -14.29 6.44 -8.07
N GLY A 56 -13.73 6.46 -9.27
CA GLY A 56 -13.52 7.66 -10.09
C GLY A 56 -12.23 8.43 -9.75
N GLN A 57 -11.47 8.00 -8.75
CA GLN A 57 -10.19 8.63 -8.35
C GLN A 57 -9.05 7.62 -8.24
N GLU A 58 -9.28 6.38 -8.65
CA GLU A 58 -8.35 5.27 -8.53
C GLU A 58 -7.05 5.51 -9.30
N ASP A 59 -7.09 6.20 -10.44
CA ASP A 59 -5.88 6.46 -11.24
C ASP A 59 -4.92 7.42 -10.53
N ILE A 60 -5.47 8.48 -9.94
CA ILE A 60 -4.68 9.49 -9.21
C ILE A 60 -4.13 8.87 -7.91
N LEU A 61 -4.98 8.22 -7.14
CA LEU A 61 -4.57 7.61 -5.86
C LEU A 61 -3.59 6.46 -6.07
N SER A 62 -3.83 5.58 -7.03
CA SER A 62 -2.92 4.45 -7.29
C SER A 62 -1.55 4.94 -7.75
N SER A 63 -1.50 5.98 -8.58
CA SER A 63 -0.24 6.61 -9.01
C SER A 63 0.54 7.20 -7.84
N LEU A 64 -0.12 7.94 -6.94
CA LEU A 64 0.50 8.53 -5.75
C LEU A 64 1.00 7.47 -4.76
N VAL A 65 0.20 6.42 -4.52
CA VAL A 65 0.58 5.35 -3.60
C VAL A 65 1.72 4.52 -4.18
N ALA A 66 1.70 4.22 -5.49
CA ALA A 66 2.79 3.52 -6.16
C ALA A 66 4.12 4.29 -6.03
N ASP A 67 4.11 5.61 -6.29
CA ASP A 67 5.30 6.45 -6.13
C ASP A 67 5.85 6.41 -4.70
N ALA A 68 4.98 6.50 -3.69
CA ALA A 68 5.39 6.44 -2.29
C ALA A 68 6.00 5.08 -1.92
N CYS A 69 5.38 3.98 -2.35
CA CYS A 69 5.85 2.62 -2.10
C CYS A 69 7.19 2.34 -2.80
N ILE A 70 7.35 2.76 -4.06
CA ILE A 70 8.59 2.54 -4.82
C ILE A 70 9.77 3.27 -4.15
N GLN A 71 9.55 4.49 -3.65
CA GLN A 71 10.59 5.29 -2.99
C GLN A 71 11.11 4.68 -1.68
N VAL A 72 10.26 3.97 -0.95
CA VAL A 72 10.64 3.32 0.33
C VAL A 72 11.03 1.86 0.15
N CYS A 73 10.97 1.33 -1.08
CA CYS A 73 11.28 -0.07 -1.35
C CYS A 73 12.79 -0.34 -1.12
N PRO A 74 13.15 -1.25 -0.19
CA PRO A 74 14.54 -1.60 0.04
C PRO A 74 15.14 -2.38 -1.14
N LYS A 75 16.46 -2.60 -1.11
CA LYS A 75 17.12 -3.46 -2.12
C LYS A 75 16.52 -4.87 -2.17
N ASN A 76 16.11 -5.38 -1.01
CA ASN A 76 15.34 -6.62 -0.89
C ASN A 76 13.86 -6.28 -0.71
N PRO A 77 12.99 -6.53 -1.72
CA PRO A 77 11.55 -6.24 -1.63
C PRO A 77 10.82 -6.95 -0.50
N ALA A 78 11.32 -8.12 -0.04
CA ALA A 78 10.69 -8.88 1.04
C ALA A 78 10.73 -8.15 2.40
N ASN A 79 11.64 -7.19 2.56
CA ASN A 79 11.78 -6.38 3.78
C ASN A 79 11.00 -5.06 3.71
N PHE A 80 10.02 -4.95 2.81
CA PHE A 80 9.18 -3.77 2.71
C PHE A 80 8.38 -3.56 4.00
N ASN A 81 8.55 -2.41 4.64
CA ASN A 81 7.77 -2.04 5.81
C ASN A 81 6.74 -0.96 5.44
N VAL A 82 5.46 -1.26 5.67
CA VAL A 82 4.33 -0.36 5.42
C VAL A 82 4.38 0.91 6.29
N ASP A 83 5.00 0.86 7.47
CA ASP A 83 5.11 2.00 8.39
C ASP A 83 6.03 3.12 7.86
N ASN A 84 6.86 2.81 6.86
CA ASN A 84 7.69 3.79 6.16
C ASN A 84 6.88 4.69 5.22
N VAL A 85 5.64 4.31 4.89
CA VAL A 85 4.71 5.14 4.12
C VAL A 85 3.73 5.79 5.09
N ARG A 86 3.79 7.11 5.20
CA ARG A 86 2.90 7.89 6.09
C ARG A 86 2.08 8.88 5.30
N VAL A 87 0.83 9.04 5.71
CA VAL A 87 -0.10 10.03 5.13
C VAL A 87 -0.17 11.25 6.02
N ALA A 88 0.25 12.40 5.50
CA ALA A 88 0.09 13.70 6.15
C ALA A 88 -1.11 14.45 5.56
N LYS A 89 -2.22 14.48 6.29
CA LYS A 89 -3.42 15.24 5.88
C LYS A 89 -3.24 16.72 6.20
N ILE A 90 -3.15 17.55 5.17
CA ILE A 90 -3.11 19.01 5.26
C ILE A 90 -4.45 19.55 4.75
N VAL A 91 -5.10 20.40 5.56
CA VAL A 91 -6.40 20.99 5.20
C VAL A 91 -6.18 22.18 4.26
N GLY A 92 -7.03 22.32 3.24
CA GLY A 92 -7.01 23.45 2.30
C GLY A 92 -6.74 23.09 0.84
N GLY A 93 -6.47 21.81 0.53
CA GLY A 93 -6.29 21.32 -0.84
C GLY A 93 -7.21 20.15 -1.19
N GLY A 94 -7.34 19.87 -2.49
CA GLY A 94 -8.04 18.69 -3.02
C GLY A 94 -7.07 17.56 -3.37
N LEU A 95 -7.61 16.44 -3.87
CA LEU A 95 -6.82 15.27 -4.26
C LEU A 95 -5.80 15.58 -5.37
N HIS A 96 -6.15 16.45 -6.32
CA HIS A 96 -5.26 16.88 -7.40
C HIS A 96 -4.04 17.67 -6.90
N ASN A 97 -4.08 18.18 -5.66
CA ASN A 97 -2.96 18.89 -5.03
C ASN A 97 -2.10 17.97 -4.16
N CYS A 98 -2.42 16.67 -4.08
CA CYS A 98 -1.63 15.71 -3.34
C CYS A 98 -0.30 15.43 -4.06
N THR A 99 0.76 15.30 -3.28
CA THR A 99 2.10 14.99 -3.78
C THR A 99 2.83 14.06 -2.81
N VAL A 100 3.82 13.35 -3.33
CA VAL A 100 4.68 12.46 -2.55
C VAL A 100 5.94 13.23 -2.15
N VAL A 101 6.20 13.28 -0.84
CA VAL A 101 7.39 13.92 -0.29
C VAL A 101 8.36 12.84 0.18
N ARG A 102 9.59 12.89 -0.33
CA ARG A 102 10.66 12.00 0.14
C ARG A 102 11.19 12.50 1.48
N GLY A 103 10.67 11.95 2.57
CA GLY A 103 11.07 12.29 3.93
C GLY A 103 9.87 12.30 4.88
N MET A 104 9.96 13.13 5.91
CA MET A 104 8.91 13.27 6.92
C MET A 104 8.25 14.64 6.81
N VAL A 105 6.92 14.66 6.84
CA VAL A 105 6.10 15.89 6.86
C VAL A 105 5.48 16.03 8.24
N LEU A 106 5.69 17.18 8.87
CA LEU A 106 5.04 17.56 10.13
C LEU A 106 3.84 18.46 9.84
N LYS A 107 2.75 18.25 10.58
CA LYS A 107 1.50 19.04 10.41
C LYS A 107 1.60 20.44 11.00
N THR A 108 2.47 20.61 12.00
CA THR A 108 2.73 21.87 12.68
C THR A 108 3.85 22.62 11.97
N ASP A 109 3.67 23.93 11.83
CA ASP A 109 4.71 24.82 11.33
C ASP A 109 5.84 25.00 12.36
N ALA A 110 6.99 25.49 11.91
CA ALA A 110 8.13 25.79 12.75
C ALA A 110 7.78 26.90 13.77
N VAL A 111 8.03 26.62 15.05
CA VAL A 111 7.94 27.60 16.14
C VAL A 111 9.22 28.43 16.15
N GLY A 112 9.14 29.66 15.68
CA GLY A 112 10.27 30.58 15.58
C GLY A 112 10.21 31.49 14.35
N SER A 113 11.26 32.29 14.16
CA SER A 113 11.38 33.22 13.02
C SER A 113 11.89 32.57 11.74
N ILE A 114 12.61 31.44 11.85
CA ILE A 114 13.19 30.75 10.70
C ILE A 114 12.15 29.79 10.10
N LYS A 115 11.73 30.07 8.86
CA LYS A 115 10.73 29.24 8.12
C LYS A 115 11.32 28.36 7.03
N ARG A 116 12.55 28.63 6.59
CA ARG A 116 13.27 27.83 5.59
C ARG A 116 14.74 27.76 5.96
N MET A 117 15.31 26.56 5.86
CA MET A 117 16.73 26.31 6.04
C MET A 117 17.19 25.23 5.06
N GLU A 118 18.35 25.43 4.45
CA GLU A 118 19.00 24.45 3.60
C GLU A 118 20.14 23.77 4.39
N LYS A 119 20.37 22.47 4.16
CA LYS A 119 21.36 21.66 4.89
C LYS A 119 21.22 21.74 6.42
N ALA A 120 19.98 21.75 6.89
CA ALA A 120 19.66 21.77 8.33
C ALA A 120 20.16 20.50 9.03
N LYS A 121 20.66 20.65 10.26
CA LYS A 121 20.94 19.52 11.17
C LYS A 121 19.68 19.22 11.96
N VAL A 122 19.19 17.99 11.86
CA VAL A 122 17.97 17.54 12.54
C VAL A 122 18.36 16.69 13.75
N SER A 123 17.82 17.03 14.92
CA SER A 123 17.96 16.23 16.14
C SER A 123 16.64 15.52 16.43
N THR A 124 16.72 14.22 16.75
CA THR A 124 15.57 13.43 17.20
C THR A 124 15.66 13.25 18.71
N LEU A 125 14.61 13.61 19.44
CA LEU A 125 14.52 13.45 20.88
C LEU A 125 13.34 12.53 21.21
N LEU A 126 13.59 11.52 22.05
CA LEU A 126 12.59 10.68 22.68
C LEU A 126 12.82 10.82 24.18
N PHE A 127 11.87 11.42 24.90
CA PHE A 127 11.92 11.56 26.36
C PHE A 127 11.24 10.37 27.03
#